data_AF-A0A6P8QTF3-F1
#
_entry.id   AF-A0A6P8QTF3-F1
#
_cell.length_a   1.000
_cell.length_b   1.000
_cell.length_c   1.000
_cell.angle_alpha   90.00
_cell.angle_beta   90.00
_cell.angle_gamma   90.00
#
_symmetry.space_group_name_H-M   'P 1'
#
loop_
_entity.id
_entity.type
_entity.pdbx_description
1 polymer ?
#
loop_
_entity_poly.entity_id
_entity_poly.type
_entity_poly.pdbx_seq_one_letter_code
_entity_poly.pdbx_strand_id
1 'polypeptide(L)'
;MCCCGGLALLYLLALGFLQSRALQVEVKDDANKTCIYATLMVNFTVSYETNASEKNMSFTLPNDVTLDKSICGNESVGSLLWLHFGSGHSWSLNFTRNATAYRGSAIKFTYNLSDSNLFPDAKRNGTITTVSNVELPPPVPLNTMYTCNSEDVVIATDVVQRLWGVRLQAFVVNGTLSSNASQCEADAPVTPVVPVSTTYTPTAAPTIDEPITGNYSISSGSLVCLLATMGLQLNVSQTSNKTSWITINIDPSNTYVTGTCDNKTATLRLNSSNRFLSFVFVVRNSNFYLKEVNVSLPSFVNGSAFSDGNGNLSYWETSLGSSYMCHSEQRLQITDAFLLNTFNLRVQPFRVTSGKFSTVHLDH
;
A
#
# COMPACT_ATOMS: atom_id res chain seq x y z
N MET A 1 26.97 -61.51 -35.46
CA MET A 1 25.69 -61.03 -36.03
C MET A 1 24.56 -61.40 -35.09
N CYS A 2 24.09 -60.46 -34.28
CA CYS A 2 22.68 -60.29 -33.94
C CYS A 2 22.53 -58.92 -33.31
N CYS A 3 21.84 -58.06 -34.05
CA CYS A 3 21.54 -56.68 -33.73
C CYS A 3 20.27 -56.67 -32.86
N CYS A 4 20.30 -56.02 -31.71
CA CYS A 4 19.08 -55.62 -31.00
C CYS A 4 19.28 -54.18 -30.52
N GLY A 5 18.85 -53.25 -31.38
CA GLY A 5 18.78 -51.83 -31.05
C GLY A 5 17.67 -51.58 -30.06
N GLY A 6 18.02 -51.14 -28.85
CA GLY A 6 17.08 -50.55 -27.90
C GLY A 6 16.83 -49.10 -28.28
N LEU A 7 15.63 -48.80 -28.79
CA LEU A 7 15.14 -47.42 -28.87
C LEU A 7 14.81 -46.94 -27.45
N ALA A 8 15.60 -46.03 -26.91
CA ALA A 8 15.22 -45.24 -25.74
C ALA A 8 14.33 -44.09 -26.22
N LEU A 9 13.01 -44.20 -26.02
CA LEU A 9 12.09 -43.06 -26.16
C LEU A 9 12.31 -42.10 -24.99
N LEU A 10 13.00 -40.99 -25.25
CA LEU A 10 13.01 -39.81 -24.39
C LEU A 10 11.66 -39.10 -24.52
N TYR A 11 10.76 -39.36 -23.58
CA TYR A 11 9.53 -38.57 -23.42
C TYR A 11 9.93 -37.23 -22.79
N LEU A 12 10.21 -36.24 -23.64
CA LEU A 12 10.31 -34.83 -23.22
C LEU A 12 8.90 -34.39 -22.77
N LEU A 13 8.65 -34.48 -21.47
CA LEU A 13 7.58 -33.75 -20.80
C LEU A 13 7.89 -32.26 -20.96
N ALA A 14 7.44 -31.68 -22.07
CA ALA A 14 7.23 -30.25 -22.16
C ALA A 14 6.08 -29.90 -21.22
N LEU A 15 6.39 -29.71 -19.94
CA LEU A 15 5.61 -28.88 -19.05
C LEU A 15 5.64 -27.48 -19.65
N GLY A 16 4.70 -27.22 -20.56
CA GLY A 16 4.41 -25.88 -21.03
C GLY A 16 4.07 -25.06 -19.80
N PHE A 17 5.00 -24.22 -19.38
CA PHE A 17 4.69 -23.10 -18.51
C PHE A 17 3.61 -22.30 -19.24
N LEU A 18 2.36 -22.43 -18.79
CA LEU A 18 1.29 -21.50 -19.13
C LEU A 18 1.74 -20.15 -18.58
N GLN A 19 2.47 -19.41 -19.40
CA GLN A 19 2.89 -18.06 -19.10
C GLN A 19 1.60 -17.23 -19.02
N SER A 20 1.19 -16.88 -17.79
CA SER A 20 0.00 -16.08 -17.54
C SER A 20 0.12 -14.78 -18.33
N ARG A 21 -0.65 -14.63 -19.41
CA ARG A 21 -0.72 -13.40 -20.20
C ARG A 21 -1.45 -12.34 -19.37
N ALA A 22 -1.00 -11.09 -19.46
CA ALA A 22 -1.72 -9.97 -18.86
C ALA A 22 -3.10 -9.83 -19.49
N LEU A 23 -4.11 -9.58 -18.66
CA LEU A 23 -5.46 -9.27 -19.13
C LEU A 23 -5.39 -7.94 -19.88
N GLN A 24 -5.99 -7.88 -21.07
CA GLN A 24 -6.16 -6.64 -21.84
C GLN A 24 -7.64 -6.42 -22.11
N VAL A 25 -8.13 -5.22 -21.79
CA VAL A 25 -9.54 -4.83 -21.92
C VAL A 25 -9.70 -3.41 -22.44
N GLU A 26 -10.80 -3.20 -23.16
CA GLU A 26 -11.24 -1.90 -23.65
C GLU A 26 -12.70 -1.68 -23.30
N VAL A 27 -12.97 -0.66 -22.48
CA VAL A 27 -14.33 -0.17 -22.24
C VAL A 27 -14.66 0.84 -23.32
N LYS A 28 -15.81 0.67 -23.97
CA LYS A 28 -16.26 1.52 -25.06
C LYS A 28 -17.53 2.26 -24.69
N ASP A 29 -17.68 3.47 -25.22
CA ASP A 29 -18.91 4.24 -25.13
C ASP A 29 -19.98 3.76 -26.14
N ASP A 30 -21.15 4.40 -26.11
CA ASP A 30 -22.27 4.10 -27.01
C ASP A 30 -21.93 4.34 -28.50
N ALA A 31 -20.90 5.14 -28.78
CA ALA A 31 -20.37 5.39 -30.12
C ALA A 31 -19.26 4.39 -30.52
N ASN A 32 -19.07 3.31 -29.74
CA ASN A 32 -18.05 2.29 -29.92
C ASN A 32 -16.61 2.84 -29.89
N LYS A 33 -16.39 3.94 -29.17
CA LYS A 33 -15.08 4.55 -28.93
C LYS A 33 -14.53 4.12 -27.58
N THR A 34 -13.28 3.70 -27.55
CA THR A 34 -12.60 3.31 -26.31
C THR A 34 -12.50 4.51 -25.37
N CYS A 35 -12.99 4.35 -24.15
CA CYS A 35 -12.98 5.37 -23.10
C CYS A 35 -12.06 4.96 -21.92
N ILE A 36 -11.86 3.65 -21.72
CA ILE A 36 -10.86 3.10 -20.80
C ILE A 36 -10.10 2.00 -21.55
N TYR A 37 -8.78 2.05 -21.50
CA TYR A 37 -7.92 0.96 -21.91
C TYR A 37 -7.11 0.49 -20.71
N ALA A 38 -7.07 -0.82 -20.49
CA ALA A 38 -6.27 -1.40 -19.42
C ALA A 38 -5.58 -2.69 -19.87
N THR A 39 -4.31 -2.83 -19.52
CA THR A 39 -3.59 -4.09 -19.43
C THR A 39 -3.15 -4.25 -17.98
N LEU A 40 -3.42 -5.38 -17.35
CA LEU A 40 -3.00 -5.62 -15.96
C LEU A 40 -2.95 -7.10 -15.61
N MET A 41 -2.13 -7.43 -14.62
CA MET A 41 -2.11 -8.72 -13.95
C MET A 41 -2.50 -8.51 -12.51
N VAL A 42 -3.33 -9.40 -11.96
CA VAL A 42 -3.72 -9.35 -10.55
C VAL A 42 -3.66 -10.75 -9.97
N ASN A 43 -3.04 -10.89 -8.80
CA ASN A 43 -3.10 -12.08 -7.96
C ASN A 43 -3.89 -11.76 -6.71
N PHE A 44 -4.96 -12.52 -6.48
CA PHE A 44 -5.81 -12.45 -5.32
C PHE A 44 -5.40 -13.54 -4.33
N THR A 45 -5.21 -13.17 -3.07
CA THR A 45 -5.12 -14.10 -1.95
C THR A 45 -6.23 -13.78 -0.98
N VAL A 46 -7.12 -14.74 -0.74
CA VAL A 46 -8.31 -14.58 0.10
C VAL A 46 -8.21 -15.54 1.28
N SER A 47 -8.32 -15.01 2.50
CA SER A 47 -8.52 -15.81 3.71
C SER A 47 -10.01 -16.10 3.88
N TYR A 48 -10.37 -17.36 4.12
CA TYR A 48 -11.75 -17.78 4.33
C TYR A 48 -11.88 -18.88 5.38
N GLU A 49 -12.99 -18.84 6.14
CA GLU A 49 -13.30 -19.84 7.16
C GLU A 49 -13.89 -21.11 6.56
N THR A 50 -13.43 -22.26 7.03
CA THR A 50 -14.08 -23.58 6.87
C THR A 50 -14.62 -24.07 8.20
N ASN A 51 -15.30 -25.23 8.21
CA ASN A 51 -15.75 -25.85 9.46
C ASN A 51 -14.61 -26.35 10.37
N ALA A 52 -13.40 -26.56 9.82
CA ALA A 52 -12.26 -27.09 10.56
C ALA A 52 -11.22 -26.03 10.93
N SER A 53 -10.94 -25.11 10.01
CA SER A 53 -9.91 -24.07 10.18
C SER A 53 -10.13 -22.89 9.23
N GLU A 54 -9.34 -21.84 9.39
CA GLU A 54 -9.16 -20.83 8.37
C GLU A 54 -8.23 -21.37 7.25
N LYS A 55 -8.49 -21.00 5.99
CA LYS A 55 -7.70 -21.38 4.82
C LYS A 55 -7.44 -20.15 3.95
N ASN A 56 -6.32 -20.16 3.23
CA ASN A 56 -6.01 -19.16 2.21
C ASN A 56 -6.16 -19.77 0.82
N MET A 57 -6.82 -19.04 -0.09
CA MET A 57 -6.88 -19.36 -1.52
C MET A 57 -6.19 -18.26 -2.32
N SER A 58 -5.27 -18.66 -3.21
CA SER A 58 -4.62 -17.73 -4.15
C SER A 58 -4.95 -18.08 -5.60
N PHE A 59 -5.32 -17.07 -6.40
CA PHE A 59 -5.59 -17.24 -7.83
C PHE A 59 -5.36 -15.93 -8.59
N THR A 60 -5.09 -16.04 -9.88
CA THR A 60 -4.86 -14.88 -10.75
C THR A 60 -6.14 -14.47 -11.48
N LEU A 61 -6.25 -13.17 -11.79
CA LEU A 61 -7.30 -12.64 -12.67
C LEU A 61 -7.26 -13.39 -14.02
N PRO A 62 -8.35 -14.05 -14.42
CA PRO A 62 -8.40 -14.75 -15.69
C PRO A 62 -8.52 -13.78 -16.86
N ASN A 63 -8.28 -14.29 -18.07
CA ASN A 63 -8.44 -13.51 -19.30
C ASN A 63 -9.90 -13.45 -19.78
N ASP A 64 -10.74 -14.40 -19.35
CA ASP A 64 -12.16 -14.44 -19.69
C ASP A 64 -12.94 -13.57 -18.71
N VAL A 65 -13.25 -12.34 -19.14
CA VAL A 65 -13.93 -11.33 -18.33
C VAL A 65 -15.04 -10.64 -19.12
N THR A 66 -16.12 -10.23 -18.44
CA THR A 66 -17.13 -9.31 -19.00
C THR A 66 -17.01 -7.91 -18.40
N LEU A 67 -17.46 -6.90 -19.15
CA LEU A 67 -17.30 -5.48 -18.83
C LEU A 67 -18.65 -4.76 -18.63
N ASP A 68 -19.75 -5.50 -18.50
CA ASP A 68 -21.12 -4.99 -18.69
C ASP A 68 -21.55 -3.88 -17.71
N LYS A 69 -20.82 -3.72 -16.60
CA LYS A 69 -21.04 -2.63 -15.61
C LYS A 69 -19.95 -1.57 -15.61
N SER A 70 -19.02 -1.61 -16.56
CA SER A 70 -18.04 -0.55 -16.76
C SER A 70 -18.74 0.72 -17.24
N ILE A 71 -18.20 1.87 -16.86
CA ILE A 71 -18.80 3.18 -17.14
C ILE A 71 -17.74 4.09 -17.74
N CYS A 72 -18.03 4.64 -18.92
CA CYS A 72 -17.28 5.76 -19.46
C CYS A 72 -17.66 7.04 -18.71
N GLY A 73 -16.72 7.58 -17.94
CA GLY A 73 -16.90 8.84 -17.22
C GLY A 73 -16.70 10.07 -18.12
N ASN A 74 -17.05 11.23 -17.57
CA ASN A 74 -16.86 12.53 -18.19
C ASN A 74 -16.26 13.52 -17.16
N GLU A 75 -16.40 14.82 -17.37
CA GLU A 75 -15.83 15.84 -16.47
C GLU A 75 -16.51 15.89 -15.10
N SER A 76 -17.77 15.47 -15.01
CA SER A 76 -18.58 15.49 -13.79
C SER A 76 -18.82 14.10 -13.21
N VAL A 77 -18.62 13.04 -13.99
CA VAL A 77 -18.89 11.65 -13.62
C VAL A 77 -17.61 10.83 -13.73
N GLY A 78 -17.24 10.13 -12.66
CA GLY A 78 -16.07 9.24 -12.66
C GLY A 78 -16.21 8.08 -13.65
N SER A 79 -15.08 7.56 -14.15
CA SER A 79 -15.08 6.34 -14.96
C SER A 79 -15.00 5.11 -14.07
N LEU A 80 -15.51 3.97 -14.54
CA LEU A 80 -15.46 2.69 -13.84
C LEU A 80 -14.96 1.61 -14.78
N LEU A 81 -13.83 0.99 -14.44
CA LEU A 81 -13.46 -0.31 -15.00
C LEU A 81 -14.04 -1.39 -14.10
N TRP A 82 -14.98 -2.19 -14.59
CA TRP A 82 -15.55 -3.31 -13.86
C TRP A 82 -15.35 -4.60 -14.66
N LEU A 83 -14.71 -5.57 -14.02
CA LEU A 83 -14.39 -6.87 -14.57
C LEU A 83 -15.19 -7.93 -13.83
N HIS A 84 -15.93 -8.76 -14.55
CA HIS A 84 -16.59 -9.93 -14.00
C HIS A 84 -16.03 -11.20 -14.57
N PHE A 85 -15.82 -12.20 -13.72
CA PHE A 85 -15.18 -13.44 -14.12
C PHE A 85 -15.59 -14.61 -13.25
N GLY A 86 -15.43 -15.81 -13.83
CA GLY A 86 -15.70 -17.07 -13.15
C GLY A 86 -17.11 -17.15 -12.56
N SER A 87 -17.24 -17.88 -11.45
CA SER A 87 -18.54 -18.18 -10.84
C SER A 87 -19.01 -17.07 -9.89
N GLY A 88 -19.15 -15.83 -10.37
CA GLY A 88 -19.71 -14.74 -9.54
C GLY A 88 -18.70 -13.76 -8.94
N HIS A 89 -17.44 -13.76 -9.40
CA HIS A 89 -16.41 -12.84 -8.91
C HIS A 89 -16.41 -11.55 -9.71
N SER A 90 -16.00 -10.44 -9.11
CA SER A 90 -15.74 -9.20 -9.84
C SER A 90 -14.64 -8.37 -9.22
N TRP A 91 -13.93 -7.61 -10.05
CA TRP A 91 -12.92 -6.65 -9.64
C TRP A 91 -13.18 -5.34 -10.35
N SER A 92 -13.04 -4.21 -9.66
CA SER A 92 -13.27 -2.91 -10.29
C SER A 92 -12.36 -1.83 -9.76
N LEU A 93 -12.04 -0.88 -10.63
CA LEU A 93 -11.27 0.32 -10.32
C LEU A 93 -12.07 1.57 -10.73
N ASN A 94 -12.32 2.42 -9.74
CA ASN A 94 -12.95 3.72 -9.93
C ASN A 94 -11.92 4.78 -10.28
N PHE A 95 -12.20 5.59 -11.30
CA PHE A 95 -11.41 6.74 -11.68
C PHE A 95 -12.15 8.04 -11.43
N THR A 96 -11.43 9.01 -10.89
CA THR A 96 -11.87 10.40 -10.83
C THR A 96 -10.91 11.28 -11.63
N ARG A 97 -11.40 12.41 -12.13
CA ARG A 97 -10.57 13.39 -12.83
C ARG A 97 -10.86 14.80 -12.35
N ASN A 98 -9.89 15.69 -12.57
CA ASN A 98 -10.09 17.13 -12.58
C ASN A 98 -9.81 17.66 -14.00
N ALA A 99 -9.53 18.96 -14.12
CA ALA A 99 -9.25 19.61 -15.40
C ALA A 99 -7.93 19.15 -16.07
N THR A 100 -6.99 18.58 -15.32
CA THR A 100 -5.62 18.33 -15.80
C THR A 100 -5.16 16.88 -15.66
N ALA A 101 -5.73 16.11 -14.73
CA ALA A 101 -5.30 14.75 -14.42
C ALA A 101 -6.48 13.83 -14.04
N TYR A 102 -6.27 12.53 -14.21
CA TYR A 102 -7.12 11.48 -13.66
C TYR A 102 -6.34 10.67 -12.60
N ARG A 103 -7.04 10.03 -11.67
CA ARG A 103 -6.45 9.14 -10.66
C ARG A 103 -7.36 7.95 -10.38
N GLY A 104 -6.79 6.87 -9.89
CA GLY A 104 -7.57 5.84 -9.20
C GLY A 104 -8.08 6.36 -7.86
N SER A 105 -9.27 5.90 -7.45
CA SER A 105 -9.90 6.36 -6.20
C SER A 105 -10.27 5.21 -5.27
N ALA A 106 -10.73 4.10 -5.83
CA ALA A 106 -11.06 2.92 -5.06
C ALA A 106 -10.99 1.67 -5.93
N ILE A 107 -10.44 0.60 -5.35
CA ILE A 107 -10.56 -0.76 -5.85
C ILE A 107 -11.66 -1.46 -5.08
N LYS A 108 -12.55 -2.16 -5.78
CA LYS A 108 -13.51 -3.08 -5.16
C LYS A 108 -13.26 -4.48 -5.69
N PHE A 109 -13.23 -5.44 -4.79
CA PHE A 109 -13.12 -6.85 -5.14
C PHE A 109 -14.26 -7.62 -4.50
N THR A 110 -15.02 -8.34 -5.31
CA THR A 110 -16.10 -9.21 -4.87
C THR A 110 -15.74 -10.64 -5.21
N TYR A 111 -15.69 -11.52 -4.21
CA TYR A 111 -15.47 -12.94 -4.40
C TYR A 111 -16.67 -13.74 -3.90
N ASN A 112 -17.01 -14.82 -4.62
CA ASN A 112 -18.11 -15.70 -4.30
C ASN A 112 -17.63 -16.94 -3.55
N LEU A 113 -17.91 -17.02 -2.24
CA LEU A 113 -17.58 -18.19 -1.42
C LEU A 113 -18.39 -19.43 -1.79
N SER A 114 -19.47 -19.29 -2.57
CA SER A 114 -20.19 -20.44 -3.13
C SER A 114 -19.47 -21.10 -4.33
N ASP A 115 -18.37 -20.51 -4.82
CA ASP A 115 -17.54 -21.14 -5.86
C ASP A 115 -16.68 -22.25 -5.26
N SER A 116 -17.20 -23.48 -5.27
CA SER A 116 -16.53 -24.64 -4.67
C SER A 116 -15.19 -25.00 -5.32
N ASN A 117 -14.88 -24.49 -6.51
CA ASN A 117 -13.59 -24.72 -7.16
C ASN A 117 -12.48 -23.88 -6.54
N LEU A 118 -12.80 -22.66 -6.12
CA LEU A 118 -11.84 -21.76 -5.45
C LEU A 118 -11.93 -21.85 -3.93
N PHE A 119 -13.12 -22.02 -3.38
CA PHE A 119 -13.40 -22.00 -1.94
C PHE A 119 -14.06 -23.31 -1.46
N PRO A 120 -13.36 -24.45 -1.57
CA PRO A 120 -13.89 -25.71 -1.08
C PRO A 120 -14.09 -25.67 0.44
N ASP A 121 -15.21 -26.26 0.90
CA ASP A 121 -15.60 -26.34 2.31
C ASP A 121 -15.80 -24.97 2.99
N ALA A 122 -16.01 -23.89 2.22
CA ALA A 122 -16.31 -22.59 2.78
C ALA A 122 -17.53 -22.68 3.70
N LYS A 123 -17.37 -22.18 4.94
CA LYS A 123 -18.41 -22.22 5.96
C LYS A 123 -19.57 -21.27 5.64
N ARG A 124 -19.26 -20.15 4.98
CA ARG A 124 -20.22 -19.14 4.56
C ARG A 124 -20.44 -19.25 3.05
N ASN A 125 -21.68 -19.02 2.61
CA ASN A 125 -22.04 -19.00 1.20
C ASN A 125 -22.33 -17.57 0.74
N GLY A 126 -22.21 -17.32 -0.56
CA GLY A 126 -22.52 -16.05 -1.21
C GLY A 126 -21.30 -15.17 -1.46
N THR A 127 -21.58 -13.94 -1.89
CA THR A 127 -20.56 -12.98 -2.32
C THR A 127 -20.14 -12.05 -1.19
N ILE A 128 -18.83 -11.85 -1.03
CA ILE A 128 -18.26 -10.85 -0.13
C ILE A 128 -17.57 -9.79 -0.98
N THR A 129 -17.84 -8.51 -0.68
CA THR A 129 -17.21 -7.36 -1.35
C THR A 129 -16.29 -6.62 -0.39
N THR A 130 -15.05 -6.42 -0.78
CA THR A 130 -14.09 -5.55 -0.12
C THR A 130 -13.88 -4.27 -0.92
N VAL A 131 -13.65 -3.16 -0.22
CA VAL A 131 -13.38 -1.85 -0.81
C VAL A 131 -12.08 -1.32 -0.24
N SER A 132 -11.14 -0.97 -1.10
CA SER A 132 -9.87 -0.33 -0.75
C SER A 132 -9.83 1.05 -1.39
N ASN A 133 -9.84 2.10 -0.58
CA ASN A 133 -9.61 3.45 -1.07
C ASN A 133 -8.12 3.59 -1.37
N VAL A 134 -7.78 3.71 -2.65
CA VAL A 134 -6.39 3.70 -3.13
C VAL A 134 -6.22 4.76 -4.21
N GLU A 135 -5.03 5.37 -4.26
CA GLU A 135 -4.63 6.27 -5.34
C GLU A 135 -3.80 5.49 -6.38
N LEU A 136 -4.44 4.49 -7.02
CA LEU A 136 -3.80 3.63 -8.02
C LEU A 136 -4.56 3.67 -9.36
N PRO A 137 -4.00 4.26 -10.42
CA PRO A 137 -2.73 4.97 -10.45
C PRO A 137 -2.79 6.28 -9.63
N PRO A 138 -1.63 6.82 -9.22
CA PRO A 138 -1.54 8.18 -8.68
C PRO A 138 -2.02 9.20 -9.73
N PRO A 139 -2.11 10.51 -9.44
CA PRO A 139 -2.53 11.49 -10.44
C PRO A 139 -1.72 11.42 -11.74
N VAL A 140 -2.37 11.01 -12.82
CA VAL A 140 -1.82 10.90 -14.19
C VAL A 140 -2.37 12.05 -15.02
N PRO A 141 -1.53 12.82 -15.74
CA PRO A 141 -2.03 13.84 -16.67
C PRO A 141 -3.05 13.26 -17.65
N LEU A 142 -4.09 14.04 -17.97
CA LEU A 142 -5.04 13.65 -19.02
C LEU A 142 -4.30 13.40 -20.34
N ASN A 143 -4.86 12.54 -21.19
CA ASN A 143 -4.25 12.13 -22.46
C ASN A 143 -2.83 11.57 -22.27
N THR A 144 -2.62 10.76 -21.22
CA THR A 144 -1.36 10.06 -20.95
C THR A 144 -1.66 8.63 -20.54
N MET A 145 -0.86 7.68 -21.02
CA MET A 145 -0.92 6.27 -20.64
C MET A 145 -0.10 6.05 -19.37
N TYR A 146 -0.70 5.54 -18.29
CA TYR A 146 0.05 5.11 -17.13
C TYR A 146 0.68 3.74 -17.36
N THR A 147 1.95 3.57 -17.00
CA THR A 147 2.63 2.26 -17.06
C THR A 147 3.35 1.94 -15.75
N CYS A 148 3.12 0.75 -15.22
CA CYS A 148 3.83 0.24 -14.06
C CYS A 148 4.03 -1.27 -14.18
N ASN A 149 5.26 -1.72 -14.38
CA ASN A 149 5.63 -3.12 -14.45
C ASN A 149 5.88 -3.72 -13.07
N SER A 150 6.35 -2.90 -12.12
CA SER A 150 6.51 -3.27 -10.72
C SER A 150 5.19 -3.69 -10.06
N GLU A 151 5.33 -4.48 -8.99
CA GLU A 151 4.21 -4.97 -8.20
C GLU A 151 3.72 -3.90 -7.20
N ASP A 152 2.43 -3.63 -7.24
CA ASP A 152 1.67 -2.88 -6.24
C ASP A 152 0.84 -3.84 -5.39
N VAL A 153 0.75 -3.59 -4.08
CA VAL A 153 0.00 -4.44 -3.15
C VAL A 153 -1.15 -3.67 -2.51
N VAL A 154 -2.36 -4.20 -2.65
CA VAL A 154 -3.60 -3.64 -2.10
C VAL A 154 -4.19 -4.62 -1.11
N ILE A 155 -4.27 -4.21 0.15
CA ILE A 155 -4.74 -5.06 1.26
C ILE A 155 -6.09 -4.56 1.76
N ALA A 156 -7.05 -5.47 1.81
CA ALA A 156 -8.31 -5.36 2.53
C ALA A 156 -8.38 -6.47 3.60
N THR A 157 -9.35 -6.41 4.52
CA THR A 157 -9.45 -7.26 5.72
C THR A 157 -8.99 -8.71 5.51
N ASP A 158 -9.67 -9.43 4.61
CA ASP A 158 -9.39 -10.86 4.33
C ASP A 158 -8.79 -11.08 2.93
N VAL A 159 -8.32 -10.01 2.28
CA VAL A 159 -7.89 -10.06 0.87
C VAL A 159 -6.59 -9.30 0.66
N VAL A 160 -5.61 -9.96 0.06
CA VAL A 160 -4.41 -9.33 -0.50
C VAL A 160 -4.49 -9.40 -2.02
N GLN A 161 -4.36 -8.25 -2.69
CA GLN A 161 -4.32 -8.14 -4.15
C GLN A 161 -2.94 -7.64 -4.55
N ARG A 162 -2.24 -8.37 -5.42
CA ARG A 162 -0.96 -7.95 -6.00
C ARG A 162 -1.19 -7.62 -7.46
N LEU A 163 -0.92 -6.39 -7.87
CA LEU A 163 -1.13 -5.90 -9.22
C LEU A 163 0.22 -5.61 -9.87
N TRP A 164 0.42 -6.01 -11.12
CA TRP A 164 1.65 -5.70 -11.85
C TRP A 164 1.42 -5.70 -13.36
N GLY A 165 2.41 -5.24 -14.12
CA GLY A 165 2.30 -5.16 -15.58
C GLY A 165 1.16 -4.25 -16.05
N VAL A 166 0.89 -3.19 -15.29
CA VAL A 166 -0.21 -2.25 -15.52
C VAL A 166 0.13 -1.32 -16.67
N ARG A 167 -0.79 -1.22 -17.65
CA ARG A 167 -0.86 -0.13 -18.63
C ARG A 167 -2.29 0.37 -18.64
N LEU A 168 -2.51 1.64 -18.36
CA LEU A 168 -3.85 2.13 -18.08
C LEU A 168 -4.04 3.55 -18.58
N GLN A 169 -5.08 3.77 -19.36
CA GLN A 169 -5.55 5.10 -19.70
C GLN A 169 -7.06 5.16 -19.51
N ALA A 170 -7.50 6.03 -18.60
CA ALA A 170 -8.91 6.37 -18.41
C ALA A 170 -9.23 7.70 -19.12
N PHE A 171 -10.51 7.95 -19.36
CA PHE A 171 -11.00 9.15 -20.05
C PHE A 171 -10.35 9.36 -21.42
N VAL A 172 -10.19 8.28 -22.19
CA VAL A 172 -9.65 8.33 -23.56
C VAL A 172 -10.57 9.18 -24.44
N VAL A 173 -9.98 10.15 -25.15
CA VAL A 173 -10.72 11.09 -26.00
C VAL A 173 -10.84 10.52 -27.41
N ASN A 174 -12.06 10.49 -27.96
CA ASN A 174 -12.37 10.04 -29.33
C ASN A 174 -11.92 8.60 -29.67
N GLY A 175 -11.65 7.76 -28.68
CA GLY A 175 -11.20 6.38 -28.89
C GLY A 175 -9.72 6.22 -29.24
N THR A 176 -8.93 7.30 -29.20
CA THR A 176 -7.51 7.26 -29.57
C THR A 176 -6.63 7.21 -28.33
N LEU A 177 -5.88 6.12 -28.16
CA LEU A 177 -4.92 5.98 -27.06
C LEU A 177 -3.78 7.00 -27.20
N SER A 178 -3.31 7.49 -26.07
CA SER A 178 -2.19 8.41 -26.00
C SER A 178 -0.89 7.74 -26.42
N SER A 179 -0.09 8.45 -27.21
CA SER A 179 1.32 8.10 -27.43
C SER A 179 2.23 8.51 -26.28
N ASN A 180 1.80 9.48 -25.46
CA ASN A 180 2.51 9.89 -24.24
C ASN A 180 2.25 8.86 -23.16
N ALA A 181 3.30 8.51 -22.41
CA ALA A 181 3.22 7.60 -21.28
C ALA A 181 3.88 8.23 -20.04
N SER A 182 3.31 7.94 -18.88
CA SER A 182 3.89 8.22 -17.56
C SER A 182 4.20 6.91 -16.89
N GLN A 183 5.36 6.82 -16.25
CA GLN A 183 5.81 5.62 -15.56
C GLN A 183 5.64 5.77 -14.04
N CYS A 184 5.31 4.67 -13.35
CA CYS A 184 5.34 4.66 -11.89
C CYS A 184 6.77 4.82 -11.36
N GLU A 185 6.90 5.42 -10.18
CA GLU A 185 8.21 5.68 -9.58
C GLU A 185 9.02 4.41 -9.32
N ALA A 186 8.34 3.28 -9.03
CA ALA A 186 8.97 1.99 -8.81
C ALA A 186 9.77 1.48 -10.03
N ASP A 187 9.39 1.90 -11.24
CA ASP A 187 10.10 1.52 -12.46
C ASP A 187 11.07 2.61 -12.95
N ALA A 188 11.24 3.72 -12.21
CA ALA A 188 12.13 4.79 -12.61
C ALA A 188 13.60 4.31 -12.60
N PRO A 189 14.42 4.68 -13.61
CA PRO A 189 15.82 4.29 -13.63
C PRO A 189 16.57 4.93 -12.45
N VAL A 190 17.25 4.08 -11.67
CA VAL A 190 18.07 4.53 -10.53
C VAL A 190 19.34 5.20 -11.06
N THR A 191 19.42 6.52 -10.95
CA THR A 191 20.64 7.26 -11.31
C THR A 191 21.70 7.10 -10.20
N PRO A 192 22.90 6.59 -10.47
CA PRO A 192 23.98 6.58 -9.48
C PRO A 192 24.42 8.01 -9.20
N VAL A 193 24.32 8.44 -7.94
CA VAL A 193 24.77 9.77 -7.51
C VAL A 193 26.30 9.80 -7.53
N VAL A 194 26.87 10.61 -8.42
CA VAL A 194 28.31 10.92 -8.46
C VAL A 194 28.64 11.81 -7.25
N PRO A 195 29.69 11.52 -6.46
CA PRO A 195 30.05 12.35 -5.33
C PRO A 195 30.63 13.68 -5.83
N VAL A 196 29.89 14.78 -5.61
CA VAL A 196 30.41 16.14 -5.80
C VAL A 196 30.98 16.61 -4.47
N SER A 197 32.30 16.83 -4.43
CA SER A 197 33.02 17.40 -3.31
C SER A 197 32.77 18.91 -3.24
N THR A 198 32.00 19.36 -2.25
CA THR A 198 31.96 20.76 -1.83
C THR A 198 32.22 20.84 -0.33
N THR A 199 33.33 21.50 0.00
CA THR A 199 33.85 21.74 1.34
C THR A 199 32.90 22.62 2.15
N TYR A 200 32.30 22.03 3.19
CA TYR A 200 31.78 22.73 4.36
C TYR A 200 32.35 22.08 5.63
N THR A 201 32.59 22.92 6.63
CA THR A 201 33.24 22.69 7.93
C THR A 201 32.65 21.52 8.73
N PRO A 202 33.47 20.84 9.57
CA PRO A 202 33.14 19.54 10.14
C PRO A 202 31.99 19.64 11.15
N THR A 203 30.80 19.26 10.70
CA THR A 203 29.74 18.76 11.56
C THR A 203 29.86 17.25 11.55
N ALA A 204 29.87 16.63 12.72
CA ALA A 204 30.11 15.20 12.90
C ALA A 204 29.30 14.35 11.91
N ALA A 205 29.97 13.39 11.27
CA ALA A 205 29.32 12.41 10.44
C ALA A 205 28.19 11.76 11.25
N PRO A 206 26.94 11.67 10.74
CA PRO A 206 25.92 10.89 11.39
C PRO A 206 26.41 9.44 11.43
N THR A 207 26.58 8.91 12.63
CA THR A 207 26.80 7.48 12.88
C THR A 207 25.69 6.72 12.18
N ILE A 208 26.07 5.68 11.41
CA ILE A 208 25.21 4.82 10.58
C ILE A 208 24.01 4.22 11.36
N ASP A 209 24.00 4.31 12.69
CA ASP A 209 22.96 3.77 13.57
C ASP A 209 21.74 4.69 13.77
N GLU A 210 21.86 6.02 13.64
CA GLU A 210 20.74 6.93 13.91
C GLU A 210 19.81 7.09 12.68
N PRO A 211 18.48 6.96 12.81
CA PRO A 211 17.56 7.10 11.68
C PRO A 211 17.46 8.56 11.21
N ILE A 212 17.33 8.73 9.89
CA ILE A 212 17.09 10.05 9.28
C ILE A 212 15.73 10.58 9.77
N THR A 213 15.72 11.84 10.21
CA THR A 213 14.48 12.49 10.68
C THR A 213 13.55 12.81 9.50
N GLY A 214 12.34 12.25 9.53
CA GLY A 214 11.30 12.54 8.56
C GLY A 214 10.40 13.70 8.97
N ASN A 215 9.80 14.36 7.98
CA ASN A 215 8.74 15.35 8.17
C ASN A 215 7.45 14.81 7.54
N TYR A 216 6.41 14.67 8.35
CA TYR A 216 5.15 14.06 7.98
C TYR A 216 3.99 15.01 8.28
N SER A 217 3.02 15.06 7.37
CA SER A 217 1.84 15.92 7.51
C SER A 217 0.59 15.22 7.01
N ILE A 218 -0.50 15.31 7.77
CA ILE A 218 -1.83 14.88 7.34
C ILE A 218 -2.72 16.11 7.18
N SER A 219 -3.49 16.15 6.10
CA SER A 219 -4.47 17.19 5.83
C SER A 219 -5.87 16.62 5.77
N SER A 220 -6.83 17.33 6.35
CA SER A 220 -8.26 17.08 6.21
C SER A 220 -8.86 18.22 5.38
N GLY A 221 -9.09 17.94 4.08
CA GLY A 221 -9.37 19.00 3.11
C GLY A 221 -8.16 19.91 2.90
N SER A 222 -8.35 21.23 3.02
CA SER A 222 -7.29 22.24 2.90
C SER A 222 -6.54 22.51 4.19
N LEU A 223 -6.96 21.90 5.31
CA LEU A 223 -6.39 22.16 6.63
C LEU A 223 -5.47 21.03 7.05
N VAL A 224 -4.21 21.38 7.34
CA VAL A 224 -3.29 20.47 8.02
C VAL A 224 -3.85 20.18 9.41
N CYS A 225 -3.92 18.90 9.77
CA CYS A 225 -4.52 18.44 11.01
C CYS A 225 -3.56 17.57 11.84
N LEU A 226 -2.43 17.16 11.28
CA LEU A 226 -1.36 16.49 12.02
C LEU A 226 -0.02 16.91 11.42
N LEU A 227 0.91 17.30 12.28
CA LEU A 227 2.32 17.47 11.94
C LEU A 227 3.16 16.54 12.80
N ALA A 228 4.17 15.95 12.19
CA ALA A 228 5.13 15.10 12.85
C ALA A 228 6.51 15.28 12.23
N THR A 229 7.51 15.50 13.07
CA THR A 229 8.92 15.47 12.71
C THR A 229 9.58 14.44 13.62
N MET A 230 10.11 13.35 13.08
CA MET A 230 10.75 12.31 13.89
C MET A 230 11.61 11.38 13.04
N GLY A 231 12.77 11.00 13.57
CA GLY A 231 13.52 9.83 13.14
C GLY A 231 12.95 8.58 13.82
N LEU A 232 12.79 7.50 13.06
CA LEU A 232 12.12 6.29 13.55
C LEU A 232 12.99 5.06 13.31
N GLN A 233 13.12 4.25 14.34
CA GLN A 233 13.86 3.00 14.32
C GLN A 233 13.03 1.92 15.01
N LEU A 234 12.74 0.84 14.30
CA LEU A 234 12.08 -0.34 14.84
C LEU A 234 13.13 -1.24 15.47
N ASN A 235 12.85 -1.79 16.63
CA ASN A 235 13.64 -2.85 17.22
C ASN A 235 12.71 -4.02 17.54
N VAL A 236 12.83 -5.10 16.78
CA VAL A 236 11.87 -6.21 16.74
C VAL A 236 12.54 -7.54 17.01
N SER A 237 11.87 -8.43 17.74
CA SER A 237 12.45 -9.73 18.08
C SER A 237 12.28 -10.77 16.97
N GLN A 238 13.37 -11.49 16.67
CA GLN A 238 13.44 -12.52 15.63
C GLN A 238 13.03 -13.91 16.12
N THR A 239 13.14 -14.20 17.43
CA THR A 239 12.89 -15.52 18.00
C THR A 239 11.69 -15.50 18.95
N SER A 240 10.93 -16.59 19.02
CA SER A 240 9.83 -16.75 20.00
C SER A 240 10.30 -16.56 21.45
N ASN A 241 11.59 -16.76 21.70
CA ASN A 241 12.21 -16.65 23.02
C ASN A 241 12.74 -15.23 23.34
N LYS A 242 12.53 -14.24 22.46
CA LYS A 242 12.84 -12.82 22.68
C LYS A 242 14.33 -12.50 22.91
N THR A 243 15.23 -13.39 22.48
CA THR A 243 16.69 -13.28 22.73
C THR A 243 17.49 -12.68 21.59
N SER A 244 16.94 -12.67 20.37
CA SER A 244 17.55 -12.04 19.19
C SER A 244 16.67 -10.88 18.73
N TRP A 245 17.27 -9.72 18.53
CA TRP A 245 16.61 -8.46 18.18
C TRP A 245 17.24 -7.87 16.92
N ILE A 246 16.40 -7.29 16.06
CA ILE A 246 16.83 -6.66 14.81
C ILE A 246 16.35 -5.23 14.79
N THR A 247 17.30 -4.35 14.49
CA THR A 247 17.08 -2.92 14.35
C THR A 247 16.84 -2.55 12.90
N ILE A 248 15.81 -1.77 12.63
CA ILE A 248 15.40 -1.31 11.31
C ILE A 248 15.13 0.19 11.34
N ASN A 249 15.98 0.97 10.68
CA ASN A 249 15.72 2.39 10.48
C ASN A 249 14.63 2.60 9.42
N ILE A 250 13.69 3.50 9.71
CA ILE A 250 12.71 3.99 8.74
C ILE A 250 13.39 5.08 7.93
N ASP A 251 13.42 4.89 6.61
CA ASP A 251 13.90 5.89 5.67
C ASP A 251 12.74 6.78 5.23
N PRO A 252 12.70 8.05 5.67
CA PRO A 252 11.61 8.96 5.31
C PRO A 252 11.57 9.28 3.82
N SER A 253 12.68 9.12 3.08
CA SER A 253 12.72 9.35 1.63
C SER A 253 12.03 8.23 0.83
N ASN A 254 11.91 7.05 1.44
CA ASN A 254 11.27 5.86 0.86
C ASN A 254 10.01 5.47 1.65
N THR A 255 9.33 6.47 2.23
CA THR A 255 8.12 6.28 3.02
C THR A 255 7.06 7.25 2.54
N TYR A 256 5.90 6.74 2.12
CA TYR A 256 4.74 7.58 1.84
C TYR A 256 3.78 7.59 3.02
N VAL A 257 3.13 8.73 3.22
CA VAL A 257 2.34 9.02 4.40
C VAL A 257 0.86 9.00 4.05
N THR A 258 0.07 8.26 4.83
CA THR A 258 -1.39 8.31 4.79
C THR A 258 -1.95 8.53 6.20
N GLY A 259 -3.20 8.96 6.30
CA GLY A 259 -3.78 9.24 7.60
C GLY A 259 -5.07 10.03 7.51
N THR A 260 -5.72 10.17 8.65
CA THR A 260 -6.97 10.90 8.80
C THR A 260 -6.94 11.69 10.10
N CYS A 261 -7.69 12.78 10.15
CA CYS A 261 -8.00 13.43 11.42
C CYS A 261 -9.50 13.68 11.50
N ASP A 262 -10.07 13.29 12.63
CA ASP A 262 -11.37 13.75 13.09
C ASP A 262 -11.18 14.54 14.39
N ASN A 263 -12.27 14.85 15.10
CA ASN A 263 -12.22 15.65 16.33
C ASN A 263 -11.69 14.90 17.56
N LYS A 264 -11.58 13.57 17.51
CA LYS A 264 -11.22 12.69 18.62
C LYS A 264 -10.06 11.76 18.31
N THR A 265 -9.82 11.45 17.04
CA THR A 265 -8.83 10.49 16.57
C THR A 265 -8.04 11.09 15.40
N ALA A 266 -6.73 10.93 15.43
CA ALA A 266 -5.87 11.26 14.30
C ALA A 266 -4.93 10.07 14.04
N THR A 267 -4.76 9.73 12.76
CA THR A 267 -3.92 8.60 12.34
C THR A 267 -2.78 9.11 11.47
N LEU A 268 -1.58 8.60 11.73
CA LEU A 268 -0.41 8.78 10.89
C LEU A 268 0.08 7.39 10.50
N ARG A 269 0.10 7.09 9.21
CA ARG A 269 0.53 5.80 8.67
C ARG A 269 1.69 6.04 7.73
N LEU A 270 2.80 5.38 8.04
CA LEU A 270 4.03 5.36 7.28
C LEU A 270 4.11 4.04 6.54
N ASN A 271 4.16 4.12 5.22
CA ASN A 271 4.10 2.95 4.35
C ASN A 271 5.30 2.95 3.43
N SER A 272 5.90 1.78 3.25
CA SER A 272 6.89 1.51 2.20
C SER A 272 6.60 0.14 1.59
N SER A 273 7.34 -0.22 0.53
CA SER A 273 7.11 -1.44 -0.25
C SER A 273 7.05 -2.74 0.57
N ASN A 274 7.67 -2.78 1.76
CA ASN A 274 7.68 -3.95 2.63
C ASN A 274 7.53 -3.62 4.12
N ARG A 275 7.05 -2.42 4.46
CA ARG A 275 6.92 -2.00 5.87
C ARG A 275 5.69 -1.15 6.05
N PHE A 276 5.02 -1.37 7.17
CA PHE A 276 3.86 -0.64 7.60
C PHE A 276 4.08 -0.23 9.05
N LEU A 277 3.93 1.06 9.36
CA LEU A 277 3.96 1.58 10.71
C LEU A 277 2.82 2.59 10.88
N SER A 278 1.96 2.38 11.87
CA SER A 278 0.80 3.22 12.11
C SER A 278 0.79 3.74 13.53
N PHE A 279 0.44 5.01 13.68
CA PHE A 279 0.24 5.72 14.93
C PHE A 279 -1.21 6.20 15.01
N VAL A 280 -1.87 5.96 16.14
CA VAL A 280 -3.20 6.50 16.42
C VAL A 280 -3.14 7.37 17.66
N PHE A 281 -3.47 8.63 17.46
CA PHE A 281 -3.61 9.62 18.52
C PHE A 281 -5.07 9.77 18.87
N VAL A 282 -5.39 9.90 20.15
CA VAL A 282 -6.76 10.18 20.59
C VAL A 282 -6.81 11.32 21.59
N VAL A 283 -7.96 11.98 21.63
CA VAL A 283 -8.26 13.03 22.61
C VAL A 283 -8.82 12.41 23.88
N ARG A 284 -8.24 12.78 25.02
CA ARG A 284 -8.77 12.51 26.36
C ARG A 284 -8.80 13.83 27.12
N ASN A 285 -10.00 14.26 27.49
CA ASN A 285 -10.25 15.57 28.07
C ASN A 285 -9.76 16.70 27.16
N SER A 286 -8.80 17.51 27.62
CA SER A 286 -8.18 18.61 26.86
C SER A 286 -6.80 18.26 26.31
N ASN A 287 -6.39 16.99 26.40
CA ASN A 287 -5.09 16.50 25.93
C ASN A 287 -5.26 15.51 24.77
N PHE A 288 -4.22 15.39 23.95
CA PHE A 288 -4.03 14.24 23.08
C PHE A 288 -2.96 13.32 23.65
N TYR A 289 -2.98 12.05 23.27
CA TYR A 289 -1.90 11.10 23.52
C TYR A 289 -1.85 10.04 22.40
N LEU A 290 -0.71 9.36 22.25
CA LEU A 290 -0.54 8.20 21.39
C LEU A 290 -1.17 6.97 22.06
N LYS A 291 -2.28 6.49 21.50
CA LYS A 291 -3.04 5.34 21.98
C LYS A 291 -2.57 4.03 21.36
N GLU A 292 -2.22 4.05 20.08
CA GLU A 292 -1.95 2.83 19.33
C GLU A 292 -0.75 2.96 18.42
N VAL A 293 0.08 1.91 18.43
CA VAL A 293 1.14 1.71 17.44
C VAL A 293 1.02 0.30 16.89
N ASN A 294 0.99 0.16 15.56
CA ASN A 294 1.04 -1.13 14.89
C ASN A 294 2.16 -1.14 13.86
N VAL A 295 2.86 -2.26 13.76
CA VAL A 295 3.90 -2.51 12.76
C VAL A 295 3.58 -3.79 12.00
N SER A 296 3.84 -3.79 10.70
CA SER A 296 3.86 -4.99 9.88
C SER A 296 5.05 -4.96 8.93
N LEU A 297 5.83 -6.03 8.96
CA LEU A 297 7.04 -6.28 8.19
C LEU A 297 6.85 -7.61 7.45
N PRO A 298 6.19 -7.62 6.29
CA PRO A 298 5.87 -8.86 5.56
C PRO A 298 7.11 -9.63 5.08
N SER A 299 8.24 -8.94 4.93
CA SER A 299 9.52 -9.48 4.44
C SER A 299 10.62 -9.19 5.46
N PHE A 300 10.45 -9.66 6.70
CA PHE A 300 11.34 -9.34 7.82
C PHE A 300 12.67 -10.11 7.76
N VAL A 301 12.67 -11.41 8.03
CA VAL A 301 13.89 -12.25 8.02
C VAL A 301 13.65 -13.49 7.18
N ASN A 302 14.47 -13.71 6.15
CA ASN A 302 14.36 -14.88 5.27
C ASN A 302 12.94 -15.06 4.68
N GLY A 303 12.22 -13.95 4.46
CA GLY A 303 10.85 -13.96 3.93
C GLY A 303 9.74 -14.22 4.96
N SER A 304 10.05 -14.28 6.26
CA SER A 304 9.03 -14.34 7.31
C SER A 304 8.33 -12.99 7.49
N ALA A 305 7.04 -13.03 7.82
CA ALA A 305 6.29 -11.86 8.20
C ALA A 305 6.36 -11.63 9.72
N PHE A 306 6.50 -10.37 10.13
CA PHE A 306 6.34 -9.93 11.52
C PHE A 306 5.22 -8.90 11.57
N SER A 307 4.22 -9.10 12.42
CA SER A 307 3.16 -8.11 12.66
C SER A 307 2.89 -8.06 14.15
N ASP A 308 2.92 -6.86 14.71
CA ASP A 308 2.71 -6.66 16.14
C ASP A 308 2.20 -5.25 16.41
N GLY A 309 1.62 -5.04 17.59
CA GLY A 309 1.08 -3.73 17.94
C GLY A 309 0.37 -3.71 19.27
N ASN A 310 0.12 -2.49 19.76
CA ASN A 310 -0.55 -2.26 21.03
C ASN A 310 -1.49 -1.07 20.90
N GLY A 311 -2.78 -1.29 21.17
CA GLY A 311 -3.85 -0.29 21.11
C GLY A 311 -4.22 0.34 22.46
N ASN A 312 -3.43 0.14 23.51
CA ASN A 312 -3.68 0.67 24.85
C ASN A 312 -2.46 1.38 25.44
N LEU A 313 -1.80 2.20 24.62
CA LEU A 313 -0.67 3.04 25.01
C LEU A 313 -1.15 4.37 25.61
N SER A 314 -0.25 5.05 26.33
CA SER A 314 -0.48 6.41 26.86
C SER A 314 0.79 7.26 26.75
N TYR A 315 1.43 7.24 25.58
CA TYR A 315 2.67 8.00 25.31
C TYR A 315 2.36 9.39 24.73
N TRP A 316 3.35 10.28 24.81
CA TRP A 316 3.34 11.60 24.17
C TRP A 316 2.10 12.45 24.51
N GLU A 317 1.66 12.38 25.77
CA GLU A 317 0.50 13.15 26.21
C GLU A 317 0.80 14.65 26.26
N THR A 318 -0.07 15.47 25.66
CA THR A 318 0.09 16.93 25.65
C THR A 318 -1.24 17.64 25.40
N SER A 319 -1.38 18.86 25.91
CA SER A 319 -2.56 19.70 25.69
C SER A 319 -2.88 19.92 24.22
N LEU A 320 -4.17 19.89 23.86
CA LEU A 320 -4.63 20.20 22.52
C LEU A 320 -4.23 21.63 22.10
N GLY A 321 -3.63 21.75 20.92
CA GLY A 321 -3.10 23.03 20.43
C GLY A 321 -1.66 23.33 20.84
N SER A 322 -0.96 22.35 21.42
CA SER A 322 0.49 22.36 21.64
C SER A 322 1.14 21.19 20.89
N SER A 323 2.46 21.22 20.71
CA SER A 323 3.23 20.08 20.19
C SER A 323 3.97 19.37 21.32
N TYR A 324 3.92 18.03 21.32
CA TYR A 324 4.85 17.21 22.12
C TYR A 324 6.22 17.24 21.45
N MET A 325 7.30 17.43 22.21
CA MET A 325 8.64 17.48 21.66
C MET A 325 9.66 16.79 22.58
N CYS A 326 10.46 15.90 22.02
CA CYS A 326 11.61 15.28 22.68
C CYS A 326 12.76 15.17 21.67
N HIS A 327 13.87 15.88 21.93
CA HIS A 327 15.03 15.84 21.04
C HIS A 327 15.88 14.58 21.20
N SER A 328 15.97 14.10 22.44
CA SER A 328 16.73 12.89 22.78
C SER A 328 16.05 11.62 22.26
N GLU A 329 16.83 10.55 22.14
CA GLU A 329 16.29 9.22 21.84
C GLU A 329 15.26 8.82 22.92
N GLN A 330 14.04 8.52 22.50
CA GLN A 330 13.04 7.85 23.33
C GLN A 330 12.86 6.41 22.86
N ARG A 331 12.85 5.46 23.80
CA ARG A 331 12.56 4.05 23.51
C ARG A 331 11.20 3.70 24.09
N LEU A 332 10.24 3.43 23.21
CA LEU A 332 8.88 3.06 23.57
C LEU A 332 8.72 1.55 23.49
N GLN A 333 8.37 0.94 24.62
CA GLN A 333 7.97 -0.47 24.65
C GLN A 333 6.55 -0.58 24.11
N ILE A 334 6.39 -1.05 22.87
CA ILE A 334 5.05 -1.24 22.28
C ILE A 334 4.48 -2.56 22.75
N THR A 335 5.24 -3.64 22.58
CA THR A 335 4.96 -4.98 23.10
C THR A 335 6.25 -5.59 23.63
N ASP A 336 6.19 -6.81 24.17
CA ASP A 336 7.39 -7.55 24.57
C ASP A 336 8.32 -7.92 23.41
N ALA A 337 7.85 -7.88 22.16
CA ALA A 337 8.60 -8.26 20.97
C ALA A 337 8.85 -7.07 20.02
N PHE A 338 8.38 -5.87 20.36
CA PHE A 338 8.51 -4.67 19.55
C PHE A 338 8.76 -3.43 20.42
N LEU A 339 9.93 -2.83 20.21
CA LEU A 339 10.35 -1.52 20.69
C LEU A 339 10.36 -0.53 19.51
N LEU A 340 9.83 0.67 19.75
CA LEU A 340 9.93 1.78 18.82
C LEU A 340 10.87 2.85 19.41
N ASN A 341 11.99 3.08 18.73
CA ASN A 341 12.92 4.14 19.08
C ASN A 341 12.61 5.38 18.22
N THR A 342 12.51 6.55 18.86
CA THR A 342 12.24 7.83 18.19
C THR A 342 13.32 8.85 18.50
N PHE A 343 13.68 9.64 17.49
CA PHE A 343 14.75 10.65 17.55
C PHE A 343 14.22 11.99 17.04
N ASN A 344 14.65 13.11 17.62
CA ASN A 344 14.21 14.45 17.20
C ASN A 344 12.68 14.58 17.07
N LEU A 345 11.95 13.93 17.99
CA LEU A 345 10.51 13.84 17.95
C LEU A 345 9.86 15.20 18.22
N ARG A 346 8.98 15.61 17.32
CA ARG A 346 7.99 16.65 17.54
C ARG A 346 6.69 16.25 16.87
N VAL A 347 5.59 16.18 17.61
CA VAL A 347 4.30 15.76 17.06
C VAL A 347 3.16 16.62 17.59
N GLN A 348 2.22 16.95 16.70
CA GLN A 348 1.02 17.70 17.01
C GLN A 348 -0.14 17.22 16.14
N PRO A 349 -1.00 16.35 16.67
CA PRO A 349 -2.27 16.02 16.06
C PRO A 349 -3.36 17.06 16.38
N PHE A 350 -4.44 17.03 15.62
CA PHE A 350 -5.65 17.85 15.76
C PHE A 350 -5.47 19.34 15.44
N ARG A 351 -5.23 20.18 16.45
CA ARG A 351 -5.35 21.64 16.37
C ARG A 351 -4.07 22.28 15.82
N VAL A 352 -3.73 21.99 14.57
CA VAL A 352 -2.63 22.63 13.85
C VAL A 352 -3.13 23.95 13.23
N THR A 353 -2.42 25.05 13.49
CA THR A 353 -2.80 26.38 12.97
C THR A 353 -1.76 26.84 11.96
N SER A 354 -2.21 27.34 10.80
CA SER A 354 -1.34 27.86 9.73
C SER A 354 -0.27 26.87 9.23
N GLY A 355 -0.53 25.56 9.33
CA GLY A 355 0.41 24.52 8.88
C GLY A 355 1.73 24.50 9.66
N LYS A 356 1.77 25.02 10.89
CA LYS A 356 2.97 25.07 11.74
C LYS A 356 2.70 24.47 13.11
N PHE A 357 3.75 23.95 13.73
CA PHE A 357 3.69 23.53 15.12
C PHE A 357 3.43 24.72 16.05
N SER A 358 2.59 24.50 17.06
CA SER A 358 2.25 25.45 18.11
C SER A 358 3.28 25.43 19.24
N THR A 359 3.03 26.23 20.29
CA THR A 359 3.85 26.30 21.51
C THR A 359 4.16 24.92 22.08
N VAL A 360 5.39 24.77 22.55
CA VAL A 360 5.99 23.47 22.84
C VAL A 360 5.79 23.08 24.30
N HIS A 361 5.44 21.82 24.55
CA HIS A 361 5.63 21.18 25.86
C HIS A 361 6.92 20.36 25.83
N LEU A 362 7.81 20.59 26.80
CA LEU A 362 9.12 19.96 26.92
C LEU A 362 9.07 18.92 28.05
N ASP A 363 9.31 17.65 27.72
CA ASP A 363 9.67 16.64 28.72
C ASP A 363 11.20 16.55 28.77
N HIS A 364 11.77 16.65 29.97
CA HIS A 364 13.20 16.55 30.25
C HIS A 364 13.67 15.11 30.43
#